data_AF-A0A1S9M8C4-F1
#
_entry.id   AF-A0A1S9M8C4-F1
#
_cell.length_a   1.000
_cell.length_b   1.000
_cell.length_c   1.000
_cell.angle_alpha   90.00
_cell.angle_beta   90.00
_cell.angle_gamma   90.00
#
_symmetry.space_group_name_H-M   'P 1'
#
loop_
_entity.id
_entity.type
_entity.pdbx_description
1 polymer ?
#
loop_
_entity_poly.entity_id
_entity_poly.type
_entity_poly.pdbx_seq_one_letter_code
_entity_poly.pdbx_strand_id
1 'polypeptide(L)' 'MYIAGMFGLSSTFASQIVTAVEVGGIALAIVMGVLSGGIAAAVIATARWAILQWGKRAAIA' A
#
# COMPACT_ATOMS: atom_id res chain seq x y z
N MET A 1 7.11 -8.06 -7.94
CA MET A 1 6.78 -6.62 -8.07
C MET A 1 5.31 -6.47 -7.87
N TYR A 2 4.80 -6.66 -6.65
CA TYR A 2 3.35 -6.65 -6.47
C TYR A 2 2.81 -5.22 -6.52
N ILE A 3 3.15 -4.34 -5.58
CA ILE A 3 2.62 -2.96 -5.60
C ILE A 3 3.23 -2.12 -6.73
N ALA A 4 4.56 -2.22 -6.93
CA ALA A 4 5.22 -1.51 -8.01
C ALA A 4 4.70 -1.94 -9.39
N GLY A 5 4.49 -3.24 -9.60
CA GLY A 5 3.97 -3.77 -10.87
C GLY A 5 2.48 -3.56 -11.08
N MET A 6 1.67 -3.72 -10.03
CA MET A 6 0.21 -3.61 -10.10
C MET A 6 -0.27 -2.17 -10.37
N PHE A 7 0.48 -1.18 -9.87
CA PHE A 7 0.13 0.24 -10.03
C PHE A 7 1.05 1.00 -11.00
N GLY A 8 2.01 0.33 -11.64
CA GLY A 8 2.96 0.97 -12.55
C GLY A 8 3.85 2.01 -11.87
N LEU A 9 4.17 1.81 -10.60
CA LEU A 9 4.91 2.76 -9.75
C LEU A 9 6.41 2.46 -9.76
N SER A 10 7.22 3.50 -9.56
CA SER A 10 8.66 3.29 -9.28
C SER A 10 8.85 2.54 -7.96
N SER A 11 9.93 1.77 -7.85
CA SER A 11 10.27 1.01 -6.64
C SER A 11 10.40 1.92 -5.40
N THR A 12 10.95 3.12 -5.58
CA THR A 12 11.07 4.14 -4.52
C THR A 12 9.70 4.55 -4.01
N PHE A 13 8.77 4.88 -4.90
CA PHE A 13 7.43 5.33 -4.52
C PHE A 13 6.60 4.19 -3.89
N ALA A 14 6.71 2.97 -4.42
CA ALA A 14 6.10 1.79 -3.82
C ALA A 14 6.62 1.54 -2.38
N SER A 15 7.91 1.78 -2.12
CA SER A 15 8.48 1.65 -0.77
C SER A 15 7.91 2.68 0.21
N GLN A 16 7.63 3.90 -0.27
CA GLN A 16 7.04 4.97 0.55
C GLN A 16 5.60 4.61 0.92
N ILE A 17 4.82 4.09 -0.02
CA ILE A 17 3.46 3.60 0.24
C ILE A 17 3.49 2.48 1.26
N VAL A 18 4.32 1.46 1.03
CA VAL A 18 4.44 0.30 1.94
C VAL A 18 4.83 0.74 3.35
N THR A 19 5.79 1.66 3.47
CA THR A 19 6.22 2.18 4.77
C THR A 19 5.11 3.02 5.44
N ALA A 20 4.39 3.84 4.67
CA ALA A 20 3.25 4.58 5.17
C ALA A 20 2.12 3.66 5.63
N VAL A 21 1.84 2.57 4.90
CA VAL A 21 0.84 1.55 5.27
C VAL A 21 1.26 0.80 6.53
N GLU A 22 2.55 0.51 6.70
CA GLU A 22 3.07 -0.18 7.88
C GLU A 22 2.97 0.68 9.14
N VAL A 23 3.26 1.98 9.03
CA VAL A 23 3.19 2.94 10.16
C VAL A 23 1.74 3.36 10.45
N GLY A 24 0.96 3.65 9.41
CA GLY A 24 -0.39 4.21 9.53
C GLY A 24 -1.51 3.17 9.62
N GLY A 25 -1.26 1.92 9.23
CA GLY A 25 -2.19 0.80 9.36
C GLY A 25 -3.59 1.08 8.79
N ILE A 26 -4.62 0.68 9.55
CA ILE A 26 -6.03 0.86 9.17
C ILE A 26 -6.43 2.34 9.17
N ALA A 27 -5.83 3.19 10.01
CA ALA A 27 -6.15 4.61 10.07
C ALA A 27 -5.81 5.32 8.74
N LEU A 28 -4.67 4.97 8.12
CA LEU A 28 -4.31 5.49 6.80
C LEU A 28 -5.30 5.05 5.72
N ALA A 29 -5.77 3.80 5.77
CA ALA A 29 -6.76 3.27 4.82
C ALA A 29 -8.08 4.04 4.89
N ILE A 30 -8.54 4.37 6.10
CA ILE A 30 -9.78 5.11 6.33
C ILE A 30 -9.65 6.55 5.83
N VAL A 31 -8.59 7.26 6.22
CA VAL A 31 -8.37 8.66 5.83
C VAL A 31 -8.24 8.81 4.32
N MET A 32 -7.42 7.98 3.70
CA MET A 32 -7.24 8.01 2.25
C MET A 32 -8.48 7.51 1.52
N GLY A 33 -9.24 6.57 2.09
CA GLY A 33 -10.53 6.15 1.57
C GLY A 33 -11.57 7.27 1.54
N VAL A 34 -11.63 8.08 2.59
CA VAL A 34 -12.53 9.25 2.64
C VAL A 34 -12.08 10.32 1.63
N LEU A 35 -10.77 10.60 1.57
CA LEU A 35 -10.24 11.68 0.71
C LEU A 35 -10.25 11.36 -0.78
N SER A 36 -10.11 10.08 -1.17
CA SER A 36 -10.01 9.67 -2.57
C SER A 36 -11.31 9.09 -3.16
N GLY A 37 -12.43 9.11 -2.42
CA GLY A 37 -13.64 8.40 -2.83
C GLY A 37 -13.49 6.87 -2.88
N GLY A 38 -12.66 6.30 -1.99
CA GLY A 38 -12.52 4.85 -1.79
C GLY A 38 -11.38 4.16 -2.55
N ILE A 39 -10.87 4.76 -3.64
CA ILE A 39 -9.82 4.15 -4.47
C ILE A 39 -8.53 3.90 -3.67
N ALA A 40 -8.05 4.90 -2.93
CA ALA A 40 -6.84 4.78 -2.13
C ALA A 40 -7.01 3.83 -0.93
N ALA A 41 -8.24 3.64 -0.43
CA ALA A 41 -8.52 2.62 0.59
C ALA A 41 -8.20 1.22 0.06
N ALA A 42 -8.62 0.93 -1.18
CA ALA A 42 -8.36 -0.36 -1.83
C ALA A 42 -6.87 -0.60 -2.03
N VAL A 43 -6.12 0.42 -2.45
CA VAL A 43 -4.65 0.36 -2.59
C VAL A 43 -3.99 0.04 -1.25
N ILE A 44 -4.37 0.73 -0.17
CA ILE A 44 -3.77 0.56 1.15
C ILE A 44 -4.15 -0.78 1.77
N ALA A 45 -5.40 -1.21 1.64
CA ALA A 45 -5.85 -2.53 2.10
C ALA A 45 -5.10 -3.66 1.38
N THR A 46 -4.93 -3.52 0.05
CA THR A 46 -4.17 -4.46 -0.78
C THR A 46 -2.70 -4.49 -0.37
N ALA A 47 -2.09 -3.32 -0.15
CA ALA A 47 -0.72 -3.22 0.32
C ALA A 47 -0.54 -3.86 1.70
N ARG A 48 -1.46 -3.61 2.63
CA ARG A 48 -1.45 -4.19 3.98
C ARG A 48 -1.58 -5.71 3.93
N TRP A 49 -2.49 -6.23 3.11
CA TRP A 49 -2.64 -7.67 2.91
C TRP A 49 -1.37 -8.30 2.35
N ALA A 50 -0.76 -7.69 1.32
CA ALA A 50 0.48 -8.19 0.72
C ALA A 50 1.65 -8.18 1.72
N ILE A 51 1.77 -7.14 2.56
CA ILE A 51 2.78 -7.07 3.63
C ILE A 51 2.59 -8.21 4.64
N LEU A 52 1.34 -8.48 5.06
CA LEU A 52 1.03 -9.54 6.03
C LEU A 52 1.28 -10.94 5.47
N GLN A 53 0.95 -11.16 4.20
CA GLN A 53 1.02 -12.48 3.56
C GLN A 53 2.44 -12.84 3.10
N TRP A 54 3.18 -11.87 2.56
CA TRP A 54 4.47 -12.12 1.89
C TRP A 54 5.66 -11.38 2.52
N GLY A 55 5.41 -10.52 3.50
CA GLY A 55 6.43 -9.67 4.10
C GLY A 55 6.74 -8.42 3.27
N LYS A 56 7.27 -7.39 3.95
CA LYS A 56 7.49 -6.05 3.39
C LYS A 56 8.26 -6.04 2.07
N ARG A 57 9.35 -6.83 1.98
CA ARG A 57 10.21 -6.88 0.79
C ARG A 57 9.47 -7.41 -0.44
N ALA A 58 8.68 -8.48 -0.30
CA ALA A 58 7.92 -9.07 -1.40
C ALA A 58 6.69 -8.22 -1.81
N ALA A 59 6.18 -7.37 -0.92
CA ALA A 59 5.10 -6.44 -1.25
C ALA A 59 5.57 -5.26 -2.12
N ILE A 60 6.78 -4.73 -1.84
CA ILE A 60 7.42 -3.66 -2.63
C ILE A 60 7.93 -4.22 -3.96
N ALA A 61 8.69 -5.31 -3.86
CA ALA A 61 9.47 -5.91 -4.93
C ALA A 61 8.66 -6.84 -5.77
#